data_AF-K1RYH8-F1
#
_entry.id   AF-K1RYH8-F1
#
_cell.length_a   1.000
_cell.length_b   1.000
_cell.length_c   1.000
_cell.angle_alpha   90.00
_cell.angle_beta   90.00
_cell.angle_gamma   90.00
#
_symmetry.space_group_name_H-M   'P 1'
#
loop_
_entity.id
_entity.type
_entity.pdbx_description
1 polymer ?
#
loop_
_entity_poly.entity_id
_entity_poly.type
_entity_poly.pdbx_seq_one_letter_code
_entity_poly.pdbx_strand_id
1 'polypeptide(L)'
;MERLRLSLFELNSMVRDVISMSLPDSYWVEAELSEAREGYGGHCYLELIEKDEQSNTPIAKAHASCWRNRWMFIKPNFERITGQRIHAGMKVLLKVHAQFHENYGFSWIVDDIDPNYTMGDMARKRLEIINT
;
A
#
# COMPACT_ATOMS: atom_id res chain seq x y z
N MET A 1 14.52 -32.12 24.80
CA MET A 1 14.70 -30.77 24.23
C MET A 1 13.69 -29.86 24.90
N GLU A 2 14.15 -28.88 25.66
CA GLU A 2 13.26 -27.92 26.32
C GLU A 2 12.60 -27.06 25.24
N ARG A 3 11.26 -26.97 25.24
CA ARG A 3 10.54 -26.15 24.25
C ARG A 3 10.70 -24.69 24.64
N LEU A 4 11.24 -23.87 23.75
CA LEU A 4 11.23 -22.41 23.91
C LEU A 4 9.78 -21.94 24.01
N ARG A 5 9.41 -21.35 25.15
CA ARG A 5 8.06 -20.81 25.41
C ARG A 5 8.15 -19.29 25.44
N LEU A 6 7.44 -18.65 24.52
CA LEU A 6 7.27 -17.20 24.45
C LEU A 6 5.79 -16.86 24.61
N SER A 7 5.50 -15.71 25.22
CA SER A 7 4.21 -15.05 25.10
C SER A 7 4.00 -14.52 23.67
N LEU A 8 2.75 -14.30 23.29
CA LEU A 8 2.42 -13.71 21.98
C LEU A 8 3.08 -12.33 21.81
N PHE A 9 3.12 -11.54 22.89
CA PHE A 9 3.74 -10.22 22.87
C PHE A 9 5.26 -10.30 22.62
N GLU A 10 5.96 -11.23 23.26
CA GLU A 10 7.39 -11.45 23.02
C GLU A 10 7.66 -11.88 21.58
N LEU A 11 6.88 -12.84 21.06
CA LEU A 11 7.04 -13.28 19.67
C LEU A 11 6.76 -12.14 18.67
N ASN A 12 5.69 -11.36 18.88
CA ASN A 12 5.37 -10.24 18.01
C ASN A 12 6.38 -9.09 18.11
N SER A 13 6.92 -8.85 19.30
CA SER A 13 8.02 -7.88 19.50
C SER A 13 9.26 -8.28 18.72
N MET A 14 9.64 -9.57 18.76
CA MET A 14 10.77 -10.06 17.96
C MET A 14 10.54 -9.86 16.45
N VAL A 15 9.33 -10.13 15.95
CA VAL A 15 9.00 -9.91 14.53
C VAL A 15 9.10 -8.43 14.16
N ARG A 16 8.58 -7.53 15.01
CA ARG A 16 8.72 -6.08 14.82
C ARG A 16 10.17 -5.67 14.75
N ASP A 17 11.01 -6.13 15.68
CA ASP A 17 12.40 -5.73 15.76
C ASP A 17 13.19 -6.21 14.53
N VAL A 18 12.94 -7.44 14.06
CA VAL A 18 13.54 -7.96 12.82
C VAL A 18 13.14 -7.11 11.61
N ILE A 19 11.85 -6.78 11.49
CA ILE A 19 11.35 -6.00 10.35
C ILE A 19 11.92 -4.58 10.37
N SER A 20 11.90 -3.90 11.53
CA SER A 20 12.38 -2.52 11.65
C SER A 20 13.89 -2.41 11.42
N MET A 21 14.67 -3.42 11.84
CA MET A 21 16.10 -3.49 11.57
C MET A 21 16.41 -3.82 10.10
N SER A 22 15.61 -4.68 9.46
CA SER A 22 15.91 -5.17 8.10
C SER A 22 15.35 -4.27 7.00
N LEU A 23 14.30 -3.50 7.28
CA LEU A 23 13.63 -2.60 6.34
C LEU A 23 13.46 -1.20 6.94
N PRO A 24 14.55 -0.47 7.24
CA PRO A 24 14.48 0.81 7.92
C PRO A 24 14.01 1.97 7.02
N ASP A 25 14.14 1.82 5.70
CA ASP A 25 13.88 2.88 4.73
C ASP A 25 12.45 2.83 4.16
N SER A 26 12.09 3.90 3.42
CA SER A 26 10.91 3.91 2.58
C SER A 26 11.25 3.52 1.13
N TYR A 27 10.34 2.82 0.48
CA TYR A 27 10.47 2.27 -0.87
C TYR A 27 9.34 2.74 -1.77
N TRP A 28 9.63 2.98 -3.04
CA TRP A 28 8.60 3.18 -4.06
C TRP A 28 8.17 1.82 -4.62
N VAL A 29 6.87 1.55 -4.58
CA VAL A 29 6.28 0.26 -4.96
C VAL A 29 5.13 0.50 -5.95
N GLU A 30 5.18 -0.19 -7.08
CA GLU A 30 4.07 -0.26 -8.03
C GLU A 30 3.06 -1.32 -7.57
N ALA A 31 1.78 -0.97 -7.55
CA ALA A 31 0.70 -1.90 -7.19
C ALA A 31 -0.63 -1.51 -7.84
N GLU A 32 -1.57 -2.45 -7.87
CA GLU A 32 -2.99 -2.17 -8.09
C GLU A 32 -3.72 -2.16 -6.75
N LEU A 33 -4.70 -1.26 -6.60
CA LEU A 33 -5.56 -1.22 -5.42
C LEU A 33 -6.73 -2.21 -5.60
N SER A 34 -6.83 -3.24 -4.77
CA SER A 34 -8.05 -4.06 -4.69
C SER A 34 -9.11 -3.42 -3.79
N GLU A 35 -8.69 -2.63 -2.81
CA GLU A 35 -9.56 -1.83 -1.95
C GLU A 35 -8.91 -0.48 -1.62
N ALA A 36 -9.73 0.57 -1.53
CA ALA A 36 -9.33 1.84 -0.93
C ALA A 36 -10.50 2.44 -0.16
N ARG A 37 -10.31 2.66 1.15
CA ARG A 37 -11.36 3.14 2.04
C ARG A 37 -10.85 4.21 2.99
N GLU A 38 -11.54 5.34 3.02
CA GLU A 38 -11.33 6.35 4.05
C GLU A 38 -12.14 6.00 5.30
N GLY A 39 -11.46 5.80 6.43
CA GLY A 39 -12.08 5.54 7.71
C GLY A 39 -12.58 6.82 8.39
N TYR A 40 -13.49 6.68 9.35
CA TYR A 40 -14.07 7.79 10.11
C TYR A 40 -13.04 8.71 10.80
N GLY A 41 -11.83 8.20 11.08
CA GLY A 41 -10.72 8.97 11.65
C GLY A 41 -9.90 9.80 10.64
N GLY A 42 -10.26 9.80 9.36
CA GLY A 42 -9.51 10.48 8.29
C GLY A 42 -8.24 9.73 7.84
N HIS A 43 -8.12 8.45 8.19
CA HIS A 43 -7.09 7.54 7.66
C HIS A 43 -7.58 6.92 6.35
N CYS A 44 -6.67 6.61 5.44
CA CYS A 44 -6.97 5.78 4.28
C CYS A 44 -6.41 4.38 4.51
N TYR A 45 -7.25 3.37 4.37
CA TYR A 45 -6.86 1.97 4.41
C TYR A 45 -6.92 1.41 3.00
N LEU A 46 -5.86 0.73 2.59
CA LEU A 46 -5.68 0.22 1.24
C LEU A 46 -5.39 -1.28 1.30
N GLU A 47 -5.86 -1.97 0.27
CA GLU A 47 -5.41 -3.32 -0.05
C GLU A 47 -4.68 -3.27 -1.40
N LEU A 48 -3.41 -3.65 -1.36
CA LEU A 48 -2.51 -3.66 -2.50
C LEU A 48 -2.45 -5.06 -3.08
N ILE A 49 -2.46 -5.16 -4.39
CA ILE A 49 -2.25 -6.40 -5.12
C ILE A 49 -1.29 -6.19 -6.29
N GLU A 50 -0.56 -7.24 -6.64
CA GLU A 50 0.17 -7.36 -7.90
C GLU A 50 -0.39 -8.59 -8.60
N LYS A 51 -0.68 -8.47 -9.90
CA LYS A 51 -1.18 -9.57 -10.72
C LYS A 51 -0.13 -9.95 -11.75
N ASP A 52 -0.03 -11.24 -12.01
CA ASP A 52 0.71 -11.75 -13.15
C ASP A 52 0.06 -11.27 -14.47
N GLU A 53 0.85 -10.69 -15.37
CA GLU A 53 0.34 -10.06 -16.60
C GLU A 53 -0.31 -11.07 -17.56
N GLN A 54 0.11 -12.34 -17.53
CA GLN A 54 -0.38 -13.36 -18.46
C GLN A 54 -1.68 -13.99 -17.97
N SER A 55 -1.79 -14.25 -16.68
CA SER A 55 -2.90 -14.99 -16.08
C SER A 55 -3.90 -14.10 -15.33
N ASN A 56 -3.60 -12.80 -15.16
CA ASN A 56 -4.38 -11.86 -14.36
C ASN A 56 -4.62 -12.33 -12.91
N THR A 57 -3.80 -13.28 -12.44
CA THR A 57 -3.92 -13.89 -11.10
C THR A 57 -3.08 -13.09 -10.10
N PRO A 58 -3.62 -12.71 -8.92
CA PRO A 58 -2.83 -12.03 -7.90
C PRO A 58 -1.64 -12.88 -7.43
N ILE A 59 -0.42 -12.36 -7.56
CA ILE A 59 0.84 -12.98 -7.12
C ILE A 59 1.41 -12.35 -5.85
N ALA A 60 1.02 -11.11 -5.53
CA ALA A 60 1.32 -10.46 -4.27
C ALA A 60 0.09 -9.74 -3.72
N LYS A 61 0.00 -9.67 -2.40
CA LYS A 61 -1.08 -8.98 -1.69
C LYS A 61 -0.58 -8.42 -0.36
N ALA A 62 -0.93 -7.19 -0.02
CA ALA A 62 -0.56 -6.58 1.24
C ALA A 62 -1.57 -5.53 1.72
N HIS A 63 -1.68 -5.38 3.04
CA HIS A 63 -2.41 -4.26 3.64
C HIS A 63 -1.52 -3.03 3.73
N ALA A 64 -2.09 -1.86 3.44
CA ALA A 64 -1.41 -0.59 3.64
C ALA A 64 -2.32 0.43 4.34
N SER A 65 -1.71 1.34 5.08
CA SER A 65 -2.41 2.41 5.81
C SER A 65 -1.74 3.74 5.54
N CYS A 66 -2.52 4.74 5.16
CA CYS A 66 -2.10 6.13 5.11
C CYS A 66 -2.71 6.87 6.29
N TRP A 67 -1.86 7.25 7.25
CA TRP A 67 -2.30 7.99 8.43
C TRP A 67 -2.81 9.38 8.07
N ARG A 68 -3.67 9.95 8.93
CA ARG A 68 -4.47 11.15 8.63
C ARG A 68 -3.59 12.35 8.32
N ASN A 69 -2.52 12.49 9.09
CA ASN A 69 -1.52 13.54 8.95
C ASN A 69 -0.81 13.53 7.58
N ARG A 70 -0.71 12.37 6.92
CA ARG A 70 -0.20 12.28 5.53
C ARG A 70 -1.35 12.37 4.53
N TRP A 71 -2.44 11.64 4.79
CA TRP A 71 -3.58 11.54 3.88
C TRP A 71 -4.22 12.88 3.56
N MET A 72 -4.29 13.79 4.55
CA MET A 72 -4.84 15.14 4.35
C MET A 72 -4.09 15.98 3.31
N PHE A 73 -2.84 15.64 2.99
CA PHE A 73 -2.04 16.31 1.94
C PHE A 73 -2.01 15.49 0.66
N ILE A 74 -1.83 14.17 0.78
CA ILE A 74 -1.76 13.24 -0.36
C ILE A 74 -3.06 13.27 -1.16
N LYS A 75 -4.21 13.12 -0.49
CA LYS A 75 -5.52 13.03 -1.16
C LYS A 75 -5.83 14.23 -2.05
N PRO A 76 -5.83 15.50 -1.56
CA PRO A 76 -6.16 16.63 -2.41
C PRO A 76 -5.14 16.85 -3.53
N ASN A 77 -3.85 16.56 -3.29
CA ASN A 77 -2.83 16.66 -4.34
C ASN A 77 -3.08 15.63 -5.45
N PHE A 78 -3.36 14.39 -5.06
CA PHE A 78 -3.66 13.31 -5.99
C PHE A 78 -4.91 13.64 -6.82
N GLU A 79 -6.02 13.97 -6.17
CA GLU A 79 -7.28 14.30 -6.84
C GLU A 79 -7.14 15.50 -7.78
N ARG A 80 -6.34 16.51 -7.41
CA ARG A 80 -6.08 17.69 -8.24
C ARG A 80 -5.31 17.35 -9.53
N ILE A 81 -4.35 16.43 -9.46
CA ILE A 81 -3.50 16.07 -10.61
C ILE A 81 -4.18 15.03 -11.49
N THR A 82 -4.79 14.01 -10.89
CA THR A 82 -5.42 12.90 -11.64
C THR A 82 -6.85 13.22 -12.07
N GLY A 83 -7.51 14.18 -11.41
CA GLY A 83 -8.94 14.43 -11.55
C GLY A 83 -9.84 13.34 -10.98
N GLN A 84 -9.26 12.36 -10.25
CA GLN A 84 -9.97 11.19 -9.74
C GLN A 84 -9.67 10.96 -8.26
N ARG A 85 -10.68 10.44 -7.55
CA ARG A 85 -10.49 9.92 -6.19
C ARG A 85 -9.76 8.59 -6.24
N ILE A 86 -8.93 8.32 -5.24
CA ILE A 86 -8.32 7.00 -5.07
C ILE A 86 -9.42 5.97 -4.82
N HIS A 87 -9.45 4.91 -5.63
CA HIS A 87 -10.42 3.82 -5.55
C HIS A 87 -9.83 2.49 -6.06
N ALA A 88 -10.55 1.39 -5.86
CA ALA A 88 -10.16 0.07 -6.34
C ALA A 88 -10.02 0.02 -7.88
N GLY A 89 -9.09 -0.78 -8.39
CA GLY A 89 -8.73 -0.93 -9.81
C GLY A 89 -7.70 0.07 -10.32
N MET A 90 -7.26 1.04 -9.51
CA MET A 90 -6.20 1.98 -9.89
C MET A 90 -4.82 1.34 -9.79
N LYS A 91 -3.98 1.55 -10.81
CA LYS A 91 -2.54 1.30 -10.71
C LYS A 91 -1.87 2.53 -10.11
N VAL A 92 -1.08 2.33 -9.08
CA VAL A 92 -0.48 3.39 -8.27
C VAL A 92 0.99 3.12 -8.03
N LEU A 93 1.76 4.20 -7.85
CA LEU A 93 3.12 4.16 -7.34
C LEU A 93 3.12 4.79 -5.94
N LEU A 94 3.39 3.98 -4.94
CA LEU A 94 3.28 4.34 -3.52
C LEU A 94 4.68 4.40 -2.90
N LYS A 95 4.98 5.44 -2.13
CA LYS A 95 6.12 5.44 -1.23
C LYS A 95 5.68 4.87 0.10
N VAL A 96 6.28 3.76 0.53
CA VAL A 96 5.87 3.03 1.74
C VAL A 96 7.06 2.65 2.61
N HIS A 97 6.84 2.52 3.92
CA HIS A 97 7.78 1.87 4.82
C HIS A 97 7.10 0.74 5.62
N ALA A 98 7.90 -0.22 6.06
CA ALA A 98 7.42 -1.38 6.79
C ALA A 98 7.04 -1.01 8.23
N GLN A 99 5.88 -1.47 8.69
CA GLN A 99 5.50 -1.39 10.09
C GLN A 99 4.92 -2.72 10.56
N PHE A 100 5.32 -3.15 11.75
CA PHE A 100 4.69 -4.27 12.44
C PHE A 100 4.27 -3.82 13.83
N HIS A 101 2.99 -4.00 14.15
CA HIS A 101 2.44 -3.67 15.46
C HIS A 101 1.98 -4.94 16.16
N GLU A 102 2.27 -5.09 17.45
CA GLU A 102 2.04 -6.35 18.17
C GLU A 102 0.58 -6.78 18.22
N ASN A 103 -0.35 -5.83 18.16
CA ASN A 103 -1.79 -6.10 18.14
C ASN A 103 -2.39 -6.26 16.74
N TYR A 104 -1.73 -5.73 15.70
CA TYR A 104 -2.33 -5.60 14.36
C TYR A 104 -1.56 -6.32 13.25
N GLY A 105 -0.32 -6.77 13.55
CA GLY A 105 0.54 -7.43 12.59
C GLY A 105 1.23 -6.44 11.64
N PHE A 106 1.62 -6.96 10.48
CA PHE A 106 2.35 -6.23 9.45
C PHE A 106 1.42 -5.34 8.61
N SER A 107 1.88 -4.14 8.31
CA SER A 107 1.29 -3.28 7.29
C SER A 107 2.35 -2.39 6.64
N TRP A 108 2.09 -2.00 5.39
CA TRP A 108 2.82 -0.90 4.77
C TRP A 108 2.23 0.43 5.22
N ILE A 109 3.07 1.36 5.62
CA ILE A 109 2.63 2.73 5.90
C ILE A 109 2.95 3.59 4.70
N VAL A 110 1.90 4.23 4.17
CA VAL A 110 2.01 5.10 2.99
C VAL A 110 2.53 6.46 3.40
N ASP A 111 3.70 6.81 2.88
CA ASP A 111 4.35 8.10 3.06
C ASP A 111 3.97 9.08 1.96
N ASP A 112 3.77 8.60 0.73
CA ASP A 112 3.42 9.41 -0.44
C ASP A 112 2.81 8.55 -1.56
N ILE A 113 2.17 9.20 -2.54
CA ILE A 113 1.62 8.56 -3.74
C ILE A 113 1.96 9.46 -4.93
N ASP A 114 2.58 8.90 -5.98
CA ASP A 114 2.86 9.66 -7.20
C ASP A 114 1.64 9.67 -8.14
N PRO A 115 0.94 10.81 -8.28
CA PRO A 115 -0.22 10.91 -9.17
C PRO A 115 0.15 10.92 -10.65
N ASN A 116 1.39 11.28 -11.01
CA ASN A 116 1.83 11.33 -12.40
C ASN A 116 1.96 9.92 -12.98
N TYR A 117 2.44 8.97 -12.17
CA TYR A 117 2.47 7.56 -12.55
C TYR A 117 1.06 7.07 -12.92
N THR A 118 0.07 7.30 -12.05
CA THR A 118 -1.31 6.88 -12.31
C THR A 118 -1.89 7.55 -13.57
N MET A 119 -1.59 8.83 -13.80
CA MET A 119 -1.98 9.51 -15.05
C MET A 119 -1.38 8.83 -16.29
N GLY A 120 -0.11 8.44 -16.22
CA GLY A 120 0.56 7.69 -17.30
C GLY A 120 -0.07 6.34 -17.58
N ASP A 121 -0.42 5.57 -16.53
CA ASP A 121 -1.13 4.30 -16.66
C ASP A 121 -2.52 4.48 -17.30
N MET A 122 -3.29 5.48 -16.84
CA MET A 122 -4.61 5.79 -17.40
C MET A 122 -4.54 6.20 -18.87
N ALA A 123 -3.54 7.01 -19.25
CA ALA A 123 -3.33 7.41 -20.64
C ALA A 123 -3.00 6.20 -21.52
N ARG A 124 -2.17 5.28 -21.03
CA ARG A 124 -1.81 4.03 -21.73
C ARG A 124 -3.03 3.14 -21.97
N LYS A 125 -3.82 2.87 -20.93
CA LYS A 125 -5.06 2.08 -21.03
C LYS A 125 -6.06 2.67 -22.02
N ARG A 126 -6.19 4.00 -22.06
CA ARG A 126 -7.05 4.68 -23.06
C ARG A 126 -6.58 4.43 -24.49
N LEU A 127 -5.27 4.49 -24.76
CA LEU A 127 -4.72 4.22 -26.09
C LEU A 127 -4.91 2.75 -26.49
N GLU A 128 -4.77 1.81 -25.56
CA GLU A 128 -5.01 0.38 -25.81
C GLU A 128 -6.47 0.12 -26.22
N ILE A 129 -7.43 0.77 -25.56
CA ILE A 129 -8.85 0.66 -25.90
C ILE A 129 -9.15 1.27 -27.28
N ILE A 130 -8.51 2.40 -27.63
CA ILE A 130 -8.71 3.07 -28.93
C ILE A 130 -8.08 2.26 -30.08
N ASN A 131 -6.96 1.57 -29.80
CA ASN A 131 -6.21 0.80 -30.79
C ASN A 131 -6.68 -0.66 -30.92
N THR A 132 -7.72 -1.07 -30.19
CA THR A 132 -8.36 -2.39 -30.28
C THR A 132 -9.66 -2.30 -31.09
#